data_AF-A0A392NV23-F1
#
_entry.id   AF-A0A392NV23-F1
#
_cell.length_a   1.000
_cell.length_b   1.000
_cell.length_c   1.000
_cell.angle_alpha   90.00
_cell.angle_beta   90.00
_cell.angle_gamma   90.00
#
_symmetry.space_group_name_H-M   'P 1'
#
loop_
_entity.id
_entity.type
_entity.pdbx_description
1 polymer ?
#
loop_
_entity_poly.entity_id
_entity_poly.type
_entity_poly.pdbx_seq_one_letter_code
_entity_poly.pdbx_strand_id
1 'polypeptide(L)'
;VDSMLGRRENPGEHEAMRKMKNEFMVNWDGLRTKDRERVLVLAATNRPFDLDEAVIRRLPRRLMVNLPDAANRAKIMRVILAKEDLAADVDLEALANMTDGYSGSDLKNLCVTAAHCPIREILEKEKKLSAD
;
A
#
# COMPACT_ATOMS: atom_id res chain seq x y z
N VAL A 1 7.52 4.00 -8.50
CA VAL A 1 8.04 3.71 -9.87
C VAL A 1 7.84 4.91 -10.79
N ASP A 2 6.69 5.56 -10.71
CA ASP A 2 6.36 6.86 -11.32
C ASP A 2 7.41 7.96 -11.07
N SER A 3 7.93 8.09 -9.85
CA SER A 3 9.02 9.05 -9.56
C SER A 3 10.32 8.80 -10.34
N MET A 4 10.66 7.53 -10.60
CA MET A 4 11.91 7.12 -11.26
C MET A 4 11.74 6.91 -12.76
N LEU A 5 10.56 6.54 -13.22
CA LEU A 5 10.24 6.13 -14.59
C LEU A 5 9.07 6.95 -15.18
N GLY A 6 8.84 8.14 -14.63
CA GLY A 6 7.82 9.07 -15.12
C GLY A 6 8.19 9.68 -16.47
N ARG A 7 7.22 10.35 -17.09
CA ARG A 7 7.40 11.05 -18.38
C ARG A 7 8.62 11.98 -18.38
N ARG A 8 9.30 12.05 -19.51
CA ARG A 8 10.57 12.80 -19.73
C ARG A 8 10.39 14.32 -19.88
N GLU A 9 9.14 14.78 -19.95
CA GLU A 9 8.77 16.16 -20.33
C GLU A 9 8.85 17.18 -19.19
N ASN A 10 9.27 16.79 -17.98
CA ASN A 10 9.41 17.75 -16.89
C ASN A 10 10.60 18.71 -17.14
N PRO A 11 10.38 20.03 -17.31
CA PRO A 11 11.43 21.00 -17.64
C PRO A 11 12.51 21.17 -16.56
N GLY A 12 12.31 20.63 -15.36
CA GLY A 12 13.26 20.61 -14.25
C GLY A 12 13.92 19.25 -13.99
N GLU A 13 13.77 18.28 -14.90
CA GLU A 13 14.37 16.96 -14.70
C GLU A 13 15.90 17.01 -14.82
N HIS A 14 16.58 16.61 -13.74
CA HIS A 14 18.04 16.60 -13.68
C HIS A 14 18.64 15.59 -14.68
N GLU A 15 19.70 15.97 -15.39
CA GLU A 15 20.35 15.16 -16.43
C GLU A 15 20.77 13.77 -15.91
N ALA A 16 21.19 13.67 -14.64
CA ALA A 16 21.54 12.41 -14.01
C ALA A 16 20.35 11.43 -13.94
N MET A 17 19.13 11.92 -13.68
CA MET A 17 17.92 11.10 -13.66
C MET A 17 17.59 10.56 -15.06
N ARG A 18 17.79 11.37 -16.10
CA ARG A 18 17.61 10.92 -17.50
C ARG A 18 18.61 9.84 -17.88
N LYS A 19 19.89 10.00 -17.52
CA LYS A 19 20.91 8.97 -17.75
C LYS A 19 20.56 7.67 -17.03
N MET A 20 20.17 7.75 -15.75
CA MET A 20 19.73 6.59 -14.98
C MET A 20 18.52 5.89 -15.61
N LYS A 21 17.51 6.64 -16.05
CA LYS A 21 16.34 6.10 -16.79
C LYS A 21 16.78 5.35 -18.04
N ASN A 22 17.65 5.94 -18.85
CA ASN A 22 18.11 5.31 -20.09
C ASN A 22 18.88 4.02 -19.83
N GLU A 23 19.84 4.03 -18.89
CA GLU A 23 20.59 2.84 -18.50
C GLU A 23 19.69 1.74 -17.98
N PHE A 24 18.71 2.09 -17.15
CA PHE A 24 17.73 1.12 -16.65
C PHE A 24 16.92 0.48 -17.80
N MET A 25 16.52 1.27 -18.79
CA MET A 25 15.75 0.77 -19.94
C MET A 25 16.58 -0.13 -20.87
N VAL A 26 17.86 0.19 -21.08
CA VAL A 26 18.80 -0.66 -21.83
C VAL A 26 18.99 -2.00 -21.12
N ASN A 27 19.21 -1.97 -19.81
CA ASN A 27 19.36 -3.19 -19.02
C ASN A 27 18.07 -4.01 -18.99
N TRP A 28 16.89 -3.38 -18.94
CA TRP A 28 15.60 -4.08 -18.98
C TRP A 28 15.46 -4.90 -20.26
N ASP A 29 15.80 -4.33 -21.43
CA ASP A 29 15.76 -5.08 -22.70
C ASP A 29 16.76 -6.25 -22.69
N GLY A 30 17.90 -6.07 -22.02
CA GLY A 30 18.93 -7.10 -21.79
C GLY A 30 18.52 -8.23 -20.83
N LEU A 31 17.40 -8.12 -20.10
CA LEU A 31 16.93 -9.17 -19.19
C LEU A 31 16.44 -10.42 -19.92
N ARG A 32 16.16 -10.33 -21.22
CA ARG A 32 15.67 -11.47 -22.03
C ARG A 32 16.80 -12.21 -22.76
N THR A 33 18.05 -11.76 -22.66
CA THR A 33 19.15 -12.21 -23.54
C THR A 33 19.99 -13.37 -23.03
N LYS A 34 19.81 -13.83 -21.79
CA LYS A 34 20.56 -14.98 -21.25
C LYS A 34 19.61 -16.11 -20.87
N ASP A 35 19.77 -17.28 -21.50
CA ASP A 35 18.91 -18.46 -21.30
C ASP A 35 18.86 -18.99 -19.84
N ARG A 36 19.82 -18.59 -19.00
CA ARG A 36 19.92 -19.01 -17.59
C ARG A 36 19.40 -17.99 -16.57
N GLU A 37 19.14 -16.74 -16.98
CA GLU A 37 18.70 -15.67 -16.08
C GLU A 37 17.24 -15.30 -16.40
N ARG A 38 16.30 -15.77 -15.56
CA ARG A 38 14.87 -15.41 -15.67
C ARG A 38 14.55 -14.32 -14.65
N VAL A 39 14.51 -13.06 -15.10
CA VAL A 39 14.17 -11.91 -14.25
C VAL A 39 12.72 -11.50 -14.44
N LEU A 40 11.99 -11.34 -13.33
CA LEU A 40 10.64 -10.77 -13.29
C LEU A 40 10.71 -9.37 -12.69
N VAL A 41 10.18 -8.38 -13.42
CA VAL A 41 10.07 -7.00 -12.93
C VAL A 41 8.63 -6.76 -12.47
N LEU A 42 8.45 -6.43 -11.19
CA LEU A 42 7.19 -6.01 -10.61
C LEU A 42 7.24 -4.52 -10.30
N ALA A 43 6.20 -3.80 -10.70
CA ALA A 43 6.07 -2.36 -10.49
C ALA A 43 4.72 -2.04 -9.83
N ALA A 44 4.72 -1.14 -8.84
CA ALA A 44 3.52 -0.64 -8.17
C ALA A 44 3.52 0.90 -8.20
N THR A 45 2.38 1.48 -8.59
CA THR A 45 2.18 2.94 -8.62
C THR A 45 0.73 3.31 -8.34
N ASN A 46 0.53 4.45 -7.69
CA ASN A 46 -0.77 5.09 -7.53
C ASN A 46 -1.05 6.13 -8.64
N ARG A 47 -0.08 6.35 -9.54
CA ARG A 47 -0.17 7.33 -10.65
C ARG A 47 0.24 6.68 -11.97
N PRO A 48 -0.55 5.71 -12.48
CA PRO A 48 -0.18 4.97 -13.68
C PRO A 48 -0.04 5.85 -14.93
N PHE A 49 -0.73 6.98 -14.96
CA PHE A 49 -0.70 7.92 -16.08
C PHE A 49 0.58 8.77 -16.11
N ASP A 50 1.29 8.90 -14.99
CA ASP A 50 2.53 9.69 -14.90
C ASP A 50 3.74 8.93 -15.50
N LEU A 51 3.58 7.64 -15.78
CA LEU A 51 4.63 6.79 -16.34
C LEU A 51 4.93 7.14 -17.81
N ASP A 52 6.20 6.98 -18.18
CA ASP A 52 6.66 7.06 -19.56
C ASP A 52 6.09 5.92 -20.42
N GLU A 53 5.68 6.21 -21.65
CA GLU A 53 5.08 5.22 -22.57
C GLU A 53 6.01 4.03 -22.84
N ALA A 54 7.33 4.24 -22.88
CA ALA A 54 8.29 3.18 -23.11
C ALA A 54 8.33 2.17 -21.94
N VAL A 55 8.04 2.64 -20.72
CA VAL A 55 7.97 1.82 -19.50
C VAL A 55 6.65 1.05 -19.49
N ILE A 56 5.54 1.72 -19.83
CA ILE A 56 4.22 1.07 -19.96
C ILE A 56 4.28 -0.09 -20.97
N ARG A 57 4.96 0.10 -22.10
CA ARG A 57 5.15 -0.95 -23.11
C ARG A 57 5.93 -2.17 -22.58
N ARG A 58 6.82 -1.99 -21.60
CA ARG A 58 7.61 -3.05 -20.96
C ARG A 58 6.89 -3.74 -19.80
N LEU A 59 5.73 -3.21 -19.38
CA LEU A 59 4.85 -3.77 -18.37
C LEU A 59 3.52 -4.22 -19.01
N PRO A 60 3.50 -5.31 -19.80
CA PRO A 60 2.31 -5.72 -20.55
C PRO A 60 1.16 -6.21 -19.64
N ARG A 61 1.49 -6.82 -18.50
CA ARG A 61 0.51 -7.27 -17.50
C ARG A 61 0.30 -6.15 -16.48
N ARG A 62 -0.91 -5.58 -16.45
CA ARG A 62 -1.30 -4.48 -15.58
C ARG A 62 -2.55 -4.90 -14.82
N LEU A 63 -2.50 -4.82 -13.50
CA LEU A 63 -3.60 -5.17 -12.61
C LEU A 63 -3.99 -3.91 -11.83
N MET A 64 -5.24 -3.48 -11.99
CA MET A 64 -5.80 -2.38 -11.20
C MET A 64 -6.23 -2.92 -9.84
N VAL A 65 -5.69 -2.35 -8.78
CA VAL A 65 -6.08 -2.68 -7.40
C VAL A 65 -7.04 -1.61 -6.92
N ASN A 66 -8.32 -1.96 -6.85
CA ASN A 66 -9.36 -1.07 -6.34
C ASN A 66 -9.45 -1.14 -4.81
N LEU A 67 -10.22 -0.23 -4.24
CA LEU A 67 -10.61 -0.31 -2.83
C LEU A 67 -11.33 -1.63 -2.54
N PRO A 68 -11.13 -2.22 -1.34
CA PRO A 68 -11.77 -3.48 -0.97
C PRO A 68 -13.28 -3.30 -0.78
N ASP A 69 -14.05 -4.29 -1.24
CA ASP A 69 -15.46 -4.46 -0.90
C ASP A 69 -15.64 -4.90 0.56
N ALA A 70 -16.87 -4.88 1.08
CA ALA A 70 -17.16 -5.24 2.47
C ALA A 70 -16.59 -6.62 2.86
N ALA A 71 -16.79 -7.65 2.04
CA ALA A 71 -16.28 -8.99 2.33
C ALA A 71 -14.74 -9.03 2.42
N ASN A 72 -14.04 -8.30 1.55
CA ASN A 72 -12.59 -8.20 1.60
C ASN A 72 -12.10 -7.30 2.76
N ARG A 73 -12.85 -6.25 3.15
CA ARG A 73 -12.55 -5.47 4.36
C ARG A 73 -12.60 -6.33 5.61
N ALA A 74 -13.62 -7.18 5.76
CA ALA A 74 -13.71 -8.11 6.88
C ALA A 74 -12.53 -9.10 6.90
N LYS A 75 -12.11 -9.62 5.74
CA LYS A 75 -10.91 -10.48 5.62
C LYS A 75 -9.62 -9.73 5.99
N ILE A 76 -9.47 -8.49 5.54
CA ILE A 76 -8.31 -7.65 5.87
C ILE A 76 -8.25 -7.43 7.39
N MET A 77 -9.37 -7.05 8.01
CA MET A 77 -9.46 -6.90 9.47
C MET A 77 -9.12 -8.20 10.20
N ARG A 78 -9.62 -9.35 9.74
CA ARG A 78 -9.26 -10.68 10.29
C ARG A 78 -7.76 -10.94 10.24
N VAL A 79 -7.09 -10.57 9.14
CA VAL A 79 -5.63 -10.73 9.02
C VAL A 79 -4.88 -9.77 9.94
N ILE A 80 -5.33 -8.52 10.03
CA ILE A 80 -4.71 -7.50 10.90
C ILE A 80 -4.83 -7.90 12.38
N LEU A 81 -6.00 -8.40 12.78
CA LEU A 81 -6.34 -8.77 14.15
C LEU A 81 -6.02 -10.24 14.48
N ALA A 82 -5.35 -10.98 13.59
CA ALA A 82 -5.15 -12.43 13.74
C ALA A 82 -4.36 -12.85 15.00
N LYS A 83 -3.65 -11.91 15.62
CA LYS A 83 -2.85 -12.12 16.83
C LYS A 83 -3.35 -11.34 18.04
N GLU A 84 -4.48 -10.66 17.90
CA GLU A 84 -5.05 -9.80 18.93
C GLU A 84 -6.19 -10.53 19.64
N ASP A 85 -6.37 -10.25 20.93
CA ASP A 85 -7.50 -10.76 21.70
C ASP A 85 -8.73 -9.88 21.45
N LEU A 86 -9.73 -10.45 20.79
CA LEU A 86 -11.00 -9.78 20.49
C LEU A 86 -12.06 -10.17 21.52
N ALA A 87 -12.86 -9.18 21.93
CA ALA A 87 -14.04 -9.42 22.73
C ALA A 87 -15.12 -10.18 21.92
N ALA A 88 -15.97 -10.94 22.61
CA ALA A 88 -16.95 -11.83 21.97
C ALA A 88 -18.04 -11.08 21.18
N ASP A 89 -18.22 -9.79 21.45
CA ASP A 89 -19.18 -8.90 20.80
C ASP A 89 -18.62 -8.17 19.57
N VAL A 90 -17.36 -8.42 19.20
CA VAL A 90 -16.74 -7.80 18.02
C VAL A 90 -17.20 -8.48 16.73
N ASP A 91 -18.11 -7.82 16.00
CA ASP A 91 -18.56 -8.26 14.68
C ASP A 91 -17.78 -7.57 13.54
N LEU A 92 -16.84 -8.31 12.94
CA LEU A 92 -16.02 -7.82 11.82
C LEU A 92 -16.81 -7.63 10.53
N GLU A 93 -17.93 -8.34 10.32
CA GLU A 93 -18.76 -8.15 9.13
C GLU A 93 -19.58 -6.87 9.25
N ALA A 94 -20.12 -6.58 10.44
CA ALA A 94 -20.77 -5.29 10.72
C ALA A 94 -19.80 -4.12 10.55
N LEU A 95 -18.59 -4.21 11.11
CA LEU A 95 -17.54 -3.20 10.96
C LEU A 95 -17.13 -3.00 9.50
N ALA A 96 -17.03 -4.08 8.72
CA ALA A 96 -16.72 -3.99 7.30
C ALA A 96 -17.82 -3.26 6.50
N ASN A 97 -19.10 -3.41 6.88
CA ASN A 97 -20.19 -2.68 6.25
C ASN A 97 -20.19 -1.18 6.60
N MET A 98 -19.71 -0.82 7.80
CA MET A 98 -19.62 0.58 8.23
C MET A 98 -18.40 1.33 7.68
N THR A 99 -17.41 0.62 7.14
CA THR A 99 -16.11 1.18 6.69
C THR A 99 -16.04 1.30 5.17
N ASP A 100 -17.12 1.75 4.53
CA ASP A 100 -17.11 1.92 3.09
C ASP A 100 -16.12 2.98 2.62
N GLY A 101 -15.42 2.70 1.51
CA GLY A 101 -14.34 3.53 1.00
C GLY A 101 -13.00 3.41 1.73
N TYR A 102 -12.90 2.62 2.81
CA TYR A 102 -11.64 2.47 3.54
C TYR A 102 -10.65 1.59 2.76
N SER A 103 -9.41 2.06 2.67
CA SER A 103 -8.28 1.27 2.18
C SER A 103 -7.76 0.31 3.26
N GLY A 104 -6.91 -0.65 2.88
CA GLY A 104 -6.28 -1.55 3.85
C GLY A 104 -5.48 -0.82 4.95
N SER A 105 -4.85 0.32 4.62
CA SER A 105 -4.18 1.16 5.61
C SER A 105 -5.16 1.85 6.57
N ASP A 106 -6.32 2.29 6.08
CA ASP A 106 -7.34 2.92 6.93
C ASP A 106 -7.91 1.91 7.92
N LEU A 107 -8.17 0.67 7.48
CA LEU A 107 -8.61 -0.42 8.36
C LEU A 107 -7.56 -0.74 9.42
N LYS A 108 -6.27 -0.77 9.05
CA LYS A 108 -5.18 -0.96 10.00
C LYS A 108 -5.16 0.16 11.05
N ASN A 109 -5.25 1.41 10.60
CA ASN A 109 -5.26 2.55 11.51
C ASN A 109 -6.49 2.54 12.42
N LEU A 110 -7.64 2.10 11.92
CA LEU A 110 -8.84 1.89 12.74
C LEU A 110 -8.58 0.87 13.85
N CYS A 111 -8.06 -0.32 13.51
CA CYS A 111 -7.74 -1.36 14.48
C CYS A 111 -6.71 -0.89 15.53
N VAL A 112 -5.64 -0.23 15.09
CA VAL A 112 -4.61 0.32 15.99
C VAL A 112 -5.22 1.37 16.93
N THR A 113 -6.04 2.28 16.40
CA THR A 113 -6.70 3.32 17.21
C THR A 113 -7.63 2.70 18.26
N ALA A 114 -8.39 1.67 17.87
CA ALA A 114 -9.26 0.94 18.80
C ALA A 114 -8.46 0.25 19.92
N ALA A 115 -7.32 -0.36 19.60
CA ALA A 115 -6.44 -0.99 20.60
C ALA A 115 -5.85 0.01 21.61
N HIS A 116 -5.71 1.29 21.24
CA HIS A 116 -5.25 2.34 22.15
C HIS A 116 -6.34 2.88 23.10
N CYS A 117 -7.63 2.66 22.80
CA CYS A 117 -8.73 3.16 23.64
C CYS A 117 -8.67 2.62 25.08
N PRO A 118 -8.55 1.30 25.34
CA PRO A 118 -8.46 0.77 26.69
C PRO A 118 -7.26 1.33 27.48
N ILE A 119 -6.11 1.50 26.83
CA ILE A 119 -4.90 2.06 27.45
C ILE A 119 -5.18 3.49 27.93
N ARG A 120 -5.83 4.31 27.09
CA ARG A 120 -6.20 5.68 27.44
C ARG A 120 -7.16 5.72 28.63
N GLU A 121 -8.17 4.84 28.65
CA GLU A 121 -9.12 4.76 29.76
C GLU A 121 -8.47 4.37 31.10
N ILE A 122 -7.51 3.45 31.08
CA ILE A 122 -6.76 3.05 32.29
C ILE A 122 -5.93 4.23 32.81
N LEU A 123 -5.19 4.92 31.94
CA LEU A 123 -4.38 6.09 32.31
C LEU A 123 -5.23 7.23 32.87
N GLU A 124 -6.43 7.44 32.33
CA GLU A 124 -7.38 8.43 32.84
C GLU A 124 -7.93 8.06 34.22
N LYS A 125 -8.19 6.77 34.48
CA LYS A 125 -8.60 6.26 35.80
C LYS A 125 -7.49 6.44 36.83
N GLU A 126 -6.24 6.09 36.50
CA GLU A 126 -5.10 6.26 37.41
C GLU A 126 -4.86 7.72 37.78
N LYS A 127 -4.95 8.64 36.82
CA LYS A 127 -4.82 10.09 37.09
C LYS A 127 -5.86 10.59 38.08
N LYS A 128 -7.11 10.14 37.96
CA LYS A 128 -8.19 10.50 38.90
C LYS A 128 -7.92 9.96 40.30
N LEU A 129 -7.53 8.68 40.39
CA LEU A 129 -7.15 8.03 41.66
C LEU A 129 -5.94 8.69 42.35
N SER A 130 -5.01 9.27 41.59
CA SER A 130 -3.87 10.01 42.15
C SER A 130 -4.18 11.45 42.56
N ALA A 131 -5.34 11.98 42.15
CA ALA A 131 -5.78 13.34 42.43
C ALA A 131 -6.76 13.41 43.63
N ASP A 132 -7.33 12.27 44.03
CA ASP A 132 -8.13 12.06 45.25
C ASP A 132 -7.23 11.60 46.42
#